data_AF-A0A937VZ68-F1
#
_entry.id   AF-A0A937VZ68-F1
#
_cell.length_a   1.000
_cell.length_b   1.000
_cell.length_c   1.000
_cell.angle_alpha   90.00
_cell.angle_beta   90.00
_cell.angle_gamma   90.00
#
_symmetry.space_group_name_H-M   'P 1'
#
loop_
_entity.id
_entity.type
_entity.pdbx_description
1 polymer ?
#
loop_
_entity_poly.entity_id
_entity_poly.type
_entity_poly.pdbx_seq_one_letter_code
_entity_poly.pdbx_strand_id
1 'polypeptide(L)'
;MHALQITRAEDFSAWYQTLVREADLAELSPTRGCMIIKPWGMGIWERLQRELDDRIKAAGHDNYYFPLLIPLSFFAAEAEHVEGFAKEMAVVTHHRLTEIDGTLQPDPAAALTEPLIIRPTSETIIGDAFSRWIKSYRDLPLKLNQWANIMRWEMRTRMFLRTAEFLWQEGHTAHVDREDAVTETMWALEMYRTVAEDVLAIPVIAGVKPENERFPGAEDTYSLEAMMQDGKALQAATSHYLGTHFAEAQDIRFQDKDGGRSLAHTTSWGMTTRMIGAMIMTHGDDDGLRTPPAVAPKQIVIVPMLRGKPEDGELTAFCAALMDELCKLSVFGAPLRAFVDMKDARPADKRWDWVRRGAPIICEIGPRDAGSGHVTFIKRHALRAGEKVKSHTVARSEFIQLAASLLEATQGELFREAKVRLDSNIRDGFTSFADLERYFGEDKDGECRGWARVHWAKPTGAALAHAGERLKALQLTIRNAPLQQPNSFGTCIFTGAPGVEEILIARAY
;
A
#
# COMPACT_ATOMS: atom_id res chain seq x y z
N MET A 1 -19.79 -14.04 -19.70
CA MET A 1 -19.53 -12.61 -19.97
C MET A 1 -19.14 -11.93 -18.67
N HIS A 2 -17.96 -11.30 -18.65
CA HIS A 2 -17.41 -10.55 -17.52
C HIS A 2 -17.96 -9.13 -17.49
N ALA A 3 -17.95 -8.47 -16.31
CA ALA A 3 -18.40 -7.10 -16.19
C ALA A 3 -17.38 -6.08 -16.74
N LEU A 4 -16.08 -6.41 -16.71
CA LEU A 4 -15.04 -5.63 -17.36
C LEU A 4 -14.84 -6.11 -18.81
N GLN A 5 -14.45 -5.18 -19.70
CA GLN A 5 -14.23 -5.45 -21.12
C GLN A 5 -12.90 -6.12 -21.44
N ILE A 6 -11.91 -5.94 -20.56
CA ILE A 6 -10.55 -6.50 -20.70
C ILE A 6 -10.32 -7.41 -19.51
N THR A 7 -9.93 -8.64 -19.76
CA THR A 7 -9.63 -9.62 -18.71
C THR A 7 -8.16 -9.55 -18.27
N ARG A 8 -7.86 -10.06 -17.08
CA ARG A 8 -6.49 -10.18 -16.55
C ARG A 8 -5.57 -10.97 -17.48
N ALA A 9 -6.10 -12.01 -18.11
CA ALA A 9 -5.35 -12.90 -18.99
C ALA A 9 -5.03 -12.26 -20.36
N GLU A 10 -5.88 -11.37 -20.86
CA GLU A 10 -5.65 -10.66 -22.13
C GLU A 10 -4.60 -9.56 -21.98
N ASP A 11 -4.77 -8.67 -20.99
CA ASP A 11 -3.82 -7.60 -20.70
C ASP A 11 -4.00 -7.14 -19.25
N PHE A 12 -3.13 -7.62 -18.37
CA PHE A 12 -3.15 -7.26 -16.94
C PHE A 12 -3.02 -5.75 -16.71
N SER A 13 -2.30 -5.04 -17.60
CA SER A 13 -2.09 -3.61 -17.47
C SER A 13 -3.32 -2.80 -17.83
N ALA A 14 -3.93 -3.11 -18.96
CA ALA A 14 -5.18 -2.47 -19.38
C ALA A 14 -6.35 -2.89 -18.48
N TRP A 15 -6.37 -4.14 -17.99
CA TRP A 15 -7.32 -4.60 -16.96
C TRP A 15 -7.21 -3.75 -15.69
N TYR A 16 -6.01 -3.51 -15.16
CA TYR A 16 -5.81 -2.70 -13.95
C TYR A 16 -6.40 -1.29 -14.10
N GLN A 17 -6.09 -0.61 -15.21
CA GLN A 17 -6.61 0.74 -15.48
C GLN A 17 -8.12 0.76 -15.66
N THR A 18 -8.66 -0.26 -16.36
CA THR A 18 -10.09 -0.44 -16.54
C THR A 18 -10.77 -0.64 -15.19
N LEU A 19 -10.23 -1.51 -14.32
CA LEU A 19 -10.76 -1.74 -12.98
C LEU A 19 -10.76 -0.45 -12.16
N VAL A 20 -9.65 0.31 -12.11
CA VAL A 20 -9.59 1.57 -11.35
C VAL A 20 -10.70 2.54 -11.75
N ARG A 21 -10.95 2.68 -13.06
CA ARG A 21 -12.01 3.54 -13.59
C ARG A 21 -13.40 3.00 -13.30
N GLU A 22 -13.66 1.75 -13.65
CA GLU A 22 -14.98 1.11 -13.54
C GLU A 22 -15.41 0.87 -12.08
N ALA A 23 -14.45 0.73 -11.16
CA ALA A 23 -14.69 0.67 -9.72
C ALA A 23 -14.83 2.06 -9.07
N ASP A 24 -14.77 3.15 -9.85
CA ASP A 24 -14.92 4.54 -9.38
C ASP A 24 -13.93 4.90 -8.25
N LEU A 25 -12.69 4.41 -8.36
CA LEU A 25 -11.64 4.59 -7.34
C LEU A 25 -10.88 5.90 -7.54
N ALA A 26 -10.45 6.18 -8.76
CA ALA A 26 -9.71 7.38 -9.12
C ALA A 26 -9.84 7.69 -10.62
N GLU A 27 -9.49 8.90 -11.00
CA GLU A 27 -9.32 9.32 -12.39
C GLU A 27 -8.06 10.17 -12.57
N LEU A 28 -7.65 10.37 -13.83
CA LEU A 28 -6.50 11.21 -14.14
C LEU A 28 -6.79 12.67 -13.80
N SER A 29 -5.85 13.31 -13.11
CA SER A 29 -5.88 14.76 -12.94
C SER A 29 -5.47 15.46 -14.25
N PRO A 30 -5.97 16.69 -14.52
CA PRO A 30 -5.40 17.55 -15.56
C PRO A 30 -3.90 17.83 -15.34
N THR A 31 -3.44 17.77 -14.09
CA THR A 31 -2.01 17.83 -13.75
C THR A 31 -1.36 16.49 -14.08
N ARG A 32 -0.38 16.51 -14.99
CA ARG A 32 0.33 15.31 -15.45
C ARG A 32 0.88 14.52 -14.26
N GLY A 33 0.56 13.24 -14.25
CA GLY A 33 1.07 12.28 -13.27
C GLY A 33 0.36 12.28 -11.92
N CYS A 34 -0.56 13.22 -11.67
CA CYS A 34 -1.42 13.22 -10.50
C CYS A 34 -2.74 12.47 -10.78
N MET A 35 -3.44 12.11 -9.71
CA MET A 35 -4.76 11.46 -9.77
C MET A 35 -5.76 12.19 -8.88
N ILE A 36 -7.01 12.22 -9.29
CA ILE A 36 -8.14 12.60 -8.43
C ILE A 36 -8.66 11.29 -7.81
N ILE A 37 -8.46 11.12 -6.50
CA ILE A 37 -8.98 9.97 -5.77
C ILE A 37 -10.46 10.23 -5.48
N LYS A 38 -11.34 9.37 -6.00
CA LYS A 38 -12.80 9.50 -5.87
C LYS A 38 -13.29 8.97 -4.51
N PRO A 39 -14.53 9.27 -4.10
CA PRO A 39 -15.02 8.92 -2.76
C PRO A 39 -14.85 7.44 -2.37
N TRP A 40 -14.97 6.50 -3.30
CA TRP A 40 -14.76 5.08 -3.00
C TRP A 40 -13.27 4.79 -2.71
N GLY A 41 -12.35 5.29 -3.54
CA GLY A 41 -10.91 5.14 -3.30
C GLY A 41 -10.44 5.88 -2.04
N MET A 42 -10.95 7.09 -1.80
CA MET A 42 -10.61 7.88 -0.62
C MET A 42 -11.15 7.22 0.65
N GLY A 43 -12.37 6.68 0.62
CA GLY A 43 -12.93 5.96 1.77
C GLY A 43 -12.16 4.67 2.13
N ILE A 44 -11.41 4.08 1.20
CA ILE A 44 -10.48 2.97 1.47
C ILE A 44 -9.20 3.53 2.14
N TRP A 45 -8.65 4.63 1.61
CA TRP A 45 -7.49 5.30 2.19
C TRP A 45 -7.74 5.76 3.62
N GLU A 46 -8.87 6.42 3.90
CA GLU A 46 -9.23 6.89 5.26
C GLU A 46 -9.28 5.78 6.30
N ARG A 47 -9.67 4.56 5.88
CA ARG A 47 -9.73 3.38 6.74
C ARG A 47 -8.36 2.82 7.02
N LEU A 48 -7.56 2.69 5.97
CA LEU A 48 -6.17 2.29 6.10
C LEU A 48 -5.40 3.29 6.98
N GLN A 49 -5.65 4.58 6.77
CA GLN A 49 -5.09 5.65 7.57
C GLN A 49 -5.46 5.50 9.04
N ARG A 50 -6.75 5.34 9.35
CA ARG A 50 -7.22 5.16 10.73
C ARG A 50 -6.62 3.93 11.41
N GLU A 51 -6.66 2.77 10.75
CA GLU A 51 -6.10 1.52 11.29
C GLU A 51 -4.62 1.65 11.63
N LEU A 52 -3.86 2.32 10.77
CA LEU A 52 -2.45 2.54 11.00
C LEU A 52 -2.22 3.58 12.10
N ASP A 53 -2.91 4.71 12.04
CA ASP A 53 -2.77 5.83 12.96
C ASP A 53 -3.13 5.44 14.41
N ASP A 54 -4.16 4.61 14.59
CA ASP A 54 -4.54 4.07 15.91
C ASP A 54 -3.43 3.16 16.48
N ARG A 55 -2.78 2.34 15.65
CA ARG A 55 -1.64 1.48 16.06
C ARG A 55 -0.40 2.29 16.38
N ILE A 56 -0.10 3.31 15.57
CA ILE A 56 1.02 4.24 15.78
C ILE A 56 0.88 4.94 17.14
N LYS A 57 -0.30 5.50 17.42
CA LYS A 57 -0.60 6.16 18.70
C LYS A 57 -0.58 5.19 19.88
N ALA A 58 -1.12 3.99 19.71
CA ALA A 58 -1.07 2.96 20.75
C ALA A 58 0.36 2.57 21.14
N ALA A 59 1.34 2.72 20.23
CA ALA A 59 2.75 2.50 20.49
C ALA A 59 3.50 3.72 21.05
N GLY A 60 2.79 4.82 21.36
CA GLY A 60 3.36 6.01 21.98
C GLY A 60 3.99 7.00 21.01
N HIS A 61 3.65 6.93 19.72
CA HIS A 61 4.06 7.94 18.74
C HIS A 61 3.08 9.11 18.72
N ASP A 62 3.61 10.31 18.55
CA ASP A 62 2.81 11.52 18.33
C ASP A 62 2.79 11.93 16.86
N ASN A 63 1.62 12.40 16.41
CA ASN A 63 1.52 12.98 15.08
C ASN A 63 2.07 14.41 15.05
N TYR A 64 2.78 14.74 13.98
CA TYR A 64 3.34 16.05 13.71
C TYR A 64 3.14 16.41 12.23
N TYR A 65 3.50 17.64 11.86
CA TYR A 65 3.36 18.11 10.48
C TYR A 65 4.52 19.04 10.12
N PHE A 66 5.26 18.66 9.08
CA PHE A 66 6.21 19.55 8.43
C PHE A 66 5.62 20.24 7.19
N PRO A 67 6.04 21.49 6.89
CA PRO A 67 5.63 22.19 5.69
C PRO A 67 5.95 21.43 4.39
N LEU A 68 5.15 21.69 3.35
CA LEU A 68 5.30 21.10 2.02
C LEU A 68 6.61 21.51 1.33
N LEU A 69 7.05 22.76 1.55
CA LEU A 69 8.16 23.38 0.86
C LEU A 69 9.43 23.30 1.72
N ILE A 70 10.52 22.85 1.11
CA ILE A 70 11.83 22.68 1.74
C ILE A 70 12.86 23.55 1.00
N PRO A 71 13.73 24.30 1.69
CA PRO A 71 14.82 25.04 1.04
C PRO A 71 15.71 24.14 0.18
N LEU A 72 16.11 24.59 -1.01
CA LEU A 72 16.99 23.80 -1.90
C LEU A 72 18.33 23.45 -1.24
N SER A 73 18.87 24.35 -0.41
CA SER A 73 20.11 24.15 0.33
C SER A 73 20.11 22.91 1.22
N PHE A 74 18.96 22.53 1.78
CA PHE A 74 18.83 21.35 2.64
C PHE A 74 19.12 20.06 1.87
N PHE A 75 18.61 19.94 0.64
CA PHE A 75 18.88 18.80 -0.23
C PHE A 75 20.27 18.81 -0.84
N ALA A 76 20.83 20.00 -1.11
CA ALA A 76 22.21 20.11 -1.60
C ALA A 76 23.21 19.55 -0.57
N ALA A 77 23.01 19.87 0.71
CA ALA A 77 23.84 19.35 1.81
C ALA A 77 23.74 17.83 1.95
N GLU A 78 22.54 17.25 1.80
CA GLU A 78 22.35 15.79 1.90
C GLU A 78 22.92 15.04 0.69
N ALA A 79 22.82 15.61 -0.52
CA ALA A 79 23.33 14.98 -1.74
C ALA A 79 24.86 14.80 -1.75
N GLU A 80 25.60 15.57 -0.95
CA GLU A 80 27.04 15.38 -0.75
C GLU A 80 27.36 14.11 0.05
N HIS A 81 26.40 13.59 0.81
CA HIS A 81 26.59 12.49 1.76
C HIS A 81 25.86 11.18 1.34
N VAL A 82 24.93 11.24 0.37
CA VAL A 82 24.09 10.11 -0.02
C VAL A 82 24.04 9.93 -1.55
N GLU A 83 24.72 8.89 -2.06
CA GLU A 83 24.60 8.48 -3.46
C GLU A 83 23.20 7.93 -3.77
N GLY A 84 22.58 8.38 -4.87
CA GLY A 84 21.31 7.83 -5.36
C GLY A 84 20.04 8.62 -5.01
N PHE A 85 20.17 9.84 -4.50
CA PHE A 85 19.02 10.70 -4.18
C PHE A 85 18.14 11.03 -5.40
N ALA A 86 16.82 11.13 -5.21
CA ALA A 86 15.86 11.37 -6.28
C ALA A 86 16.03 12.76 -6.89
N LYS A 87 16.51 12.85 -8.13
CA LYS A 87 16.72 14.14 -8.83
C LYS A 87 15.44 14.71 -9.48
N GLU A 88 14.36 13.93 -9.46
CA GLU A 88 13.08 14.24 -10.08
C GLU A 88 12.18 15.01 -9.08
N MET A 89 12.50 16.30 -8.85
CA MET A 89 11.80 17.15 -7.88
C MET A 89 11.12 18.35 -8.55
N ALA A 90 9.96 18.75 -8.03
CA ALA A 90 9.32 20.00 -8.42
C ALA A 90 9.90 21.18 -7.61
N VAL A 91 10.19 22.29 -8.29
CA VAL A 91 10.84 23.47 -7.72
C VAL A 91 9.95 24.69 -7.84
N VAL A 92 9.74 25.40 -6.73
CA VAL A 92 9.06 26.69 -6.65
C VAL A 92 10.11 27.79 -6.71
N THR A 93 9.99 28.66 -7.72
CA THR A 93 10.96 29.72 -8.00
C THR A 93 10.40 31.13 -7.80
N HIS A 94 9.07 31.28 -7.73
CA HIS A 94 8.40 32.57 -7.62
C HIS A 94 7.24 32.48 -6.62
N HIS A 95 6.94 33.57 -5.91
CA HIS A 95 5.87 33.63 -4.91
C HIS A 95 4.61 34.39 -5.36
N ARG A 96 4.61 34.94 -6.58
CA ARG A 96 3.47 35.72 -7.12
C ARG A 96 3.36 35.55 -8.63
N LEU A 97 2.11 35.56 -9.12
CA LEU A 97 1.78 35.69 -10.54
C LEU A 97 1.38 37.14 -10.84
N THR A 98 1.67 37.62 -12.05
CA THR A 98 1.22 38.91 -12.57
C THR A 98 0.79 38.79 -14.03
N GLU A 99 0.04 39.76 -14.52
CA GLU A 99 -0.33 39.82 -15.94
C GLU A 99 0.81 40.41 -16.75
N ILE A 100 1.31 39.65 -17.74
CA ILE A 100 2.33 40.05 -18.70
C ILE A 100 1.76 39.77 -20.09
N ASP A 101 1.69 40.80 -20.92
CA ASP A 101 1.14 40.74 -22.29
C ASP A 101 -0.26 40.10 -22.36
N GLY A 102 -1.12 40.41 -21.38
CA GLY A 102 -2.49 39.89 -21.32
C GLY A 102 -2.61 38.45 -20.82
N THR A 103 -1.54 37.86 -20.30
CA THR A 103 -1.51 36.47 -19.80
C THR A 103 -0.95 36.40 -18.38
N LEU A 104 -1.51 35.53 -17.55
CA LEU A 104 -1.03 35.33 -16.18
C LEU A 104 0.26 34.50 -16.20
N GLN A 105 1.37 35.08 -15.71
CA GLN A 105 2.69 34.47 -15.70
C GLN A 105 3.36 34.67 -14.32
N PRO A 106 4.40 33.88 -13.96
CA PRO A 106 5.23 34.19 -12.80
C PRO A 106 5.80 35.61 -12.90
N ASP A 107 5.64 36.41 -11.86
CA ASP A 107 6.14 37.78 -11.82
C ASP A 107 7.68 37.76 -11.67
N PRO A 108 8.45 38.27 -12.64
CA PRO A 108 9.91 38.29 -12.56
C PRO A 108 10.46 39.01 -11.31
N ALA A 109 9.72 39.98 -10.77
CA ALA A 109 10.11 40.70 -9.55
C ALA A 109 9.78 39.93 -8.25
N ALA A 110 9.07 38.80 -8.36
CA ALA A 110 8.69 37.93 -7.24
C ALA A 110 9.50 36.62 -7.21
N ALA A 111 10.67 36.60 -7.87
CA ALA A 111 11.61 35.49 -7.78
C ALA A 111 12.09 35.31 -6.34
N LEU A 112 12.13 34.08 -5.86
CA LEU A 112 12.63 33.74 -4.53
C LEU A 112 14.14 33.90 -4.46
N THR A 113 14.65 34.38 -3.33
CA THR A 113 16.10 34.46 -3.06
C THR A 113 16.76 33.09 -3.05
N GLU A 114 16.01 32.08 -2.59
CA GLU A 114 16.37 30.67 -2.65
C GLU A 114 15.18 29.88 -3.21
N PRO A 115 15.37 29.04 -4.25
CA PRO A 115 14.32 28.14 -4.71
C PRO A 115 13.90 27.16 -3.61
N LEU A 116 12.62 26.82 -3.59
CA LEU A 116 12.07 25.83 -2.65
C LEU A 116 11.68 24.56 -3.41
N ILE A 117 11.87 23.40 -2.80
CA ILE A 117 11.48 22.10 -3.33
C ILE A 117 10.14 21.68 -2.70
N ILE A 118 9.23 21.13 -3.51
CA ILE A 118 8.09 20.37 -2.99
C ILE A 118 8.61 19.02 -2.50
N ARG A 119 8.40 18.69 -1.22
CA ARG A 119 9.00 17.51 -0.57
C ARG A 119 8.85 16.21 -1.40
N PRO A 120 9.96 15.58 -1.82
CA PRO A 120 9.98 14.20 -2.31
C PRO A 120 10.06 13.17 -1.19
N THR A 121 10.48 13.65 -0.01
CA THR A 121 10.72 12.99 1.26
C THR A 121 10.99 14.10 2.31
N SER A 122 10.82 13.84 3.61
CA SER A 122 10.89 14.90 4.64
C SER A 122 12.12 14.82 5.55
N GLU A 123 13.03 13.90 5.29
CA GLU A 123 14.21 13.58 6.11
C GLU A 123 14.98 14.86 6.48
N THR A 124 15.42 15.66 5.50
CA THR A 124 16.27 16.85 5.75
C THR A 124 15.64 17.86 6.70
N ILE A 125 14.36 18.21 6.50
CA ILE A 125 13.66 19.19 7.34
C ILE A 125 13.35 18.63 8.73
N ILE A 126 13.14 17.31 8.83
CA ILE A 126 12.98 16.60 10.10
C ILE A 126 14.31 16.55 10.86
N GLY A 127 15.41 16.29 10.17
CA GLY A 127 16.76 16.28 10.74
C GLY A 127 17.15 17.61 11.38
N ASP A 128 16.91 18.74 10.68
CA ASP A 128 17.10 20.09 11.24
C ASP A 128 16.29 20.31 12.52
N ALA A 129 15.05 19.83 12.56
CA ALA A 129 14.23 19.99 13.75
C ALA A 129 14.70 19.08 14.89
N PHE A 130 15.06 17.83 14.58
CA PHE A 130 15.56 16.87 15.56
C PHE A 130 16.85 17.36 16.20
N SER A 131 17.77 17.94 15.43
CA SER A 131 19.01 18.54 15.99
C SER A 131 18.72 19.70 16.94
N ARG A 132 17.62 20.44 16.73
CA ARG A 132 17.15 21.51 17.62
C ARG A 132 16.35 21.03 18.82
N TRP A 133 15.61 19.93 18.71
CA TRP A 133 14.75 19.42 19.78
C TRP A 133 15.48 18.46 20.73
N ILE A 134 16.38 17.63 20.20
CA ILE A 134 17.11 16.64 20.98
C ILE A 134 18.37 17.30 21.55
N LYS A 135 18.46 17.41 22.88
CA LYS A 135 19.60 18.00 23.58
C LYS A 135 20.18 17.08 24.65
N SER A 136 19.38 16.22 25.25
CA SER A 136 19.75 15.28 26.31
C SER A 136 19.19 13.90 26.03
N TYR A 137 19.79 12.85 26.61
CA TYR A 137 19.22 11.49 26.60
C TYR A 137 17.79 11.43 27.15
N ARG A 138 17.36 12.46 27.91
CA ARG A 138 16.00 12.59 28.45
C ARG A 138 14.95 12.97 27.41
N ASP A 139 15.38 13.48 26.26
CA ASP A 139 14.51 13.81 25.13
C ASP A 139 14.25 12.58 24.24
N LEU A 140 14.86 11.43 24.57
CA LEU A 140 14.84 10.19 23.81
C LEU A 140 14.13 9.06 24.59
N PRO A 141 13.43 8.14 23.89
CA PRO A 141 13.23 8.12 22.45
C PRO A 141 12.24 9.19 21.99
N LEU A 142 12.56 9.85 20.87
CA LEU A 142 11.63 10.74 20.17
C LEU A 142 10.93 9.92 19.08
N LYS A 143 9.60 9.85 19.14
CA LYS A 143 8.79 8.95 18.30
C LYS A 143 7.68 9.73 17.60
N LEU A 144 7.85 10.00 16.31
CA LEU A 144 6.98 10.93 15.60
C LEU A 144 6.47 10.35 14.27
N ASN A 145 5.21 10.65 13.93
CA ASN A 145 4.57 10.26 12.66
C ASN A 145 3.88 11.43 11.91
N GLN A 146 3.97 11.50 10.57
CA GLN A 146 3.16 12.44 9.79
C GLN A 146 2.42 11.78 8.63
N TRP A 147 1.22 12.32 8.38
CA TRP A 147 0.40 12.03 7.20
C TRP A 147 0.48 13.19 6.24
N ALA A 148 0.91 12.91 5.01
CA ALA A 148 1.30 13.92 4.05
C ALA A 148 1.06 13.44 2.61
N ASN A 149 1.02 14.39 1.66
CA ASN A 149 1.31 14.11 0.27
C ASN A 149 2.80 14.39 -0.01
N ILE A 150 3.40 13.59 -0.88
CA ILE A 150 4.76 13.84 -1.40
C ILE A 150 4.76 13.92 -2.92
N MET A 151 5.79 14.56 -3.49
CA MET A 151 5.93 14.72 -4.93
C MET A 151 7.27 14.19 -5.45
N ARG A 152 7.21 13.26 -6.41
CA ARG A 152 8.37 12.76 -7.17
C ARG A 152 8.00 12.83 -8.65
N TRP A 153 8.78 13.53 -9.47
CA TRP A 153 8.38 13.86 -10.84
C TRP A 153 8.39 12.66 -11.80
N GLU A 154 7.37 11.82 -11.67
CA GLU A 154 7.29 10.53 -12.35
C GLU A 154 6.92 10.62 -13.83
N MET A 155 7.75 10.02 -14.68
CA MET A 155 7.55 10.03 -16.13
C MET A 155 6.55 8.98 -16.62
N ARG A 156 6.45 7.83 -15.94
CA ARG A 156 5.56 6.73 -16.30
C ARG A 156 4.63 6.38 -15.14
N THR A 157 3.45 6.97 -15.14
CA THR A 157 2.51 6.83 -14.03
C THR A 157 1.53 5.68 -14.20
N ARG A 158 1.11 5.15 -13.06
CA ARG A 158 0.07 4.15 -12.88
C ARG A 158 -0.64 4.44 -11.57
N MET A 159 -1.92 4.81 -11.65
CA MET A 159 -2.72 5.26 -10.50
C MET A 159 -2.55 4.32 -9.30
N PHE A 160 -2.47 4.89 -8.10
CA PHE A 160 -2.14 4.24 -6.83
C PHE A 160 -0.73 3.61 -6.71
N LEU A 161 -0.15 3.06 -7.77
CA LEU A 161 1.13 2.32 -7.70
C LEU A 161 2.36 3.21 -7.85
N ARG A 162 2.29 4.17 -8.77
CA ARG A 162 3.39 5.07 -9.13
C ARG A 162 2.80 6.34 -9.76
N THR A 163 2.71 7.41 -8.99
CA THR A 163 2.18 8.72 -9.43
C THR A 163 3.16 9.82 -9.08
N ALA A 164 3.00 10.98 -9.71
CA ALA A 164 3.86 12.12 -9.42
C ALA A 164 3.59 12.68 -8.01
N GLU A 165 2.32 12.72 -7.61
CA GLU A 165 1.87 13.04 -6.26
C GLU A 165 1.12 11.84 -5.67
N PHE A 166 1.36 11.54 -4.40
CA PHE A 166 0.65 10.47 -3.69
C PHE A 166 0.55 10.73 -2.20
N LEU A 167 -0.49 10.16 -1.58
CA LEU A 167 -0.67 10.19 -0.14
C LEU A 167 0.25 9.15 0.51
N TRP A 168 0.80 9.55 1.64
CA TRP A 168 1.95 8.93 2.26
C TRP A 168 1.83 9.08 3.78
N GLN A 169 2.36 8.09 4.48
CA GLN A 169 2.67 8.17 5.90
C GLN A 169 4.18 7.92 6.08
N GLU A 170 4.85 8.76 6.89
CA GLU A 170 6.23 8.54 7.36
C GLU A 170 6.33 8.68 8.87
N GLY A 171 6.98 7.71 9.49
CA GLY A 171 7.45 7.78 10.85
C GLY A 171 8.95 8.05 10.85
N HIS A 172 9.39 8.88 11.80
CA HIS A 172 10.80 9.20 12.03
C HIS A 172 11.05 9.21 13.52
N THR A 173 12.08 8.48 13.94
CA THR A 173 12.39 8.31 15.36
C THR A 173 13.87 8.50 15.64
N ALA A 174 14.20 8.84 16.88
CA ALA A 174 15.56 8.97 17.38
C ALA A 174 15.70 8.28 18.73
N HIS A 175 16.82 7.58 18.92
CA HIS A 175 17.07 6.67 20.03
C HIS A 175 18.47 6.87 20.62
N VAL A 176 18.63 6.46 21.88
CA VAL A 176 19.91 6.54 22.59
C VAL A 176 20.91 5.52 22.04
N ASP A 177 20.44 4.34 21.65
CA ASP A 177 21.28 3.24 21.22
C ASP A 177 20.65 2.45 20.05
N ARG A 178 21.46 1.57 19.46
CA ARG A 178 21.08 0.71 18.34
C ARG A 178 19.95 -0.26 18.71
N GLU A 179 19.93 -0.78 19.94
CA GLU A 179 18.99 -1.84 20.32
C GLU A 179 17.56 -1.32 20.33
N ASP A 180 17.35 -0.13 20.91
CA ASP A 180 16.04 0.55 20.91
C ASP A 180 15.63 0.96 19.49
N ALA A 181 16.56 1.46 18.67
CA ALA A 181 16.29 1.81 17.27
C ALA A 181 15.92 0.59 16.40
N VAL A 182 16.60 -0.54 16.57
CA VAL A 182 16.26 -1.77 15.85
C VAL A 182 14.93 -2.33 16.33
N THR A 183 14.64 -2.26 17.64
CA THR A 183 13.34 -2.65 18.19
C THR A 183 12.21 -1.83 17.56
N GLU A 184 12.38 -0.52 17.45
CA GLU A 184 11.45 0.38 16.76
C GLU A 184 11.29 0.02 15.27
N THR A 185 12.41 -0.20 14.57
CA THR A 185 12.42 -0.61 13.16
C THR A 185 11.62 -1.89 12.92
N MET A 186 11.80 -2.90 13.79
CA MET A 186 11.11 -4.19 13.69
C MET A 186 9.64 -4.08 14.10
N TRP A 187 9.31 -3.24 15.10
CA TRP A 187 7.93 -2.95 15.46
C TRP A 187 7.17 -2.32 14.29
N ALA A 188 7.73 -1.32 13.62
CA ALA A 188 7.09 -0.68 12.48
C ALA A 188 6.87 -1.65 11.31
N LEU A 189 7.84 -2.53 11.04
CA LEU A 189 7.71 -3.59 10.04
C LEU A 189 6.54 -4.53 10.36
N GLU A 190 6.42 -4.97 11.61
CA GLU A 190 5.34 -5.85 12.08
C GLU A 190 3.97 -5.16 12.06
N MET A 191 3.92 -3.89 12.43
CA MET A 191 2.72 -3.06 12.29
C MET A 191 2.24 -3.04 10.84
N TYR A 192 3.13 -2.80 9.88
CA TYR A 192 2.74 -2.84 8.46
C TYR A 192 2.34 -4.24 8.00
N ARG A 193 2.99 -5.30 8.51
CA ARG A 193 2.67 -6.69 8.17
C ARG A 193 1.25 -7.02 8.58
N THR A 194 0.90 -6.71 9.83
CA THR A 194 -0.45 -6.92 10.37
C THR A 194 -1.50 -6.09 9.64
N VAL A 195 -1.20 -4.84 9.26
CA VAL A 195 -2.12 -4.04 8.43
C VAL A 195 -2.28 -4.64 7.02
N ALA A 196 -1.21 -5.09 6.38
CA ALA A 196 -1.30 -5.73 5.07
C ALA A 196 -2.16 -7.01 5.12
N GLU A 197 -1.92 -7.88 6.11
CA GLU A 197 -2.58 -9.17 6.21
C GLU A 197 -3.99 -9.08 6.80
N ASP A 198 -4.15 -8.42 7.95
CA ASP A 198 -5.42 -8.43 8.70
C ASP A 198 -6.44 -7.47 8.11
N VAL A 199 -5.97 -6.30 7.65
CA VAL A 199 -6.85 -5.21 7.17
C VAL A 199 -7.05 -5.29 5.66
N LEU A 200 -5.98 -5.52 4.89
CA LEU A 200 -6.07 -5.59 3.42
C LEU A 200 -6.17 -7.02 2.87
N ALA A 201 -6.07 -8.06 3.71
CA ALA A 201 -6.06 -9.45 3.27
C ALA A 201 -4.95 -9.75 2.24
N ILE A 202 -3.82 -9.04 2.30
CA ILE A 202 -2.67 -9.20 1.40
C ILE A 202 -1.58 -9.97 2.15
N PRO A 203 -1.25 -11.21 1.75
CA PRO A 203 -0.12 -11.93 2.31
C PRO A 203 1.19 -11.27 1.86
N VAL A 204 2.11 -11.08 2.79
CA VAL A 204 3.41 -10.45 2.54
C VAL A 204 4.55 -11.30 3.11
N ILE A 205 5.74 -11.12 2.56
CA ILE A 205 6.98 -11.69 3.13
C ILE A 205 7.83 -10.55 3.68
N ALA A 206 7.97 -10.53 4.99
CA ALA A 206 8.87 -9.63 5.70
C ALA A 206 10.31 -10.13 5.61
N GLY A 207 11.25 -9.23 5.33
CA GLY A 207 12.65 -9.58 5.18
C GLY A 207 13.57 -8.38 5.08
N VAL A 208 14.87 -8.63 5.17
CA VAL A 208 15.93 -7.63 5.03
C VAL A 208 16.35 -7.47 3.57
N LYS A 209 16.56 -6.24 3.11
CA LYS A 209 17.15 -5.95 1.80
C LYS A 209 18.65 -6.23 1.81
N PRO A 210 19.21 -6.83 0.74
CA PRO A 210 20.67 -6.86 0.58
C PRO A 210 21.21 -5.44 0.43
N GLU A 211 22.51 -5.28 0.69
CA GLU A 211 23.20 -3.99 0.71
C GLU A 211 22.89 -3.09 -0.50
N ASN A 212 22.86 -3.67 -1.70
CA ASN A 212 22.61 -2.95 -2.96
C ASN A 212 21.13 -2.57 -3.21
N GLU A 213 20.20 -3.00 -2.36
CA GLU A 213 18.76 -2.71 -2.44
C GLU A 213 18.24 -1.94 -1.20
N ARG A 214 19.14 -1.52 -0.30
CA ARG A 214 18.79 -0.72 0.88
C ARG A 214 18.37 0.69 0.47
N PHE A 215 17.63 1.35 1.37
CA PHE A 215 17.45 2.78 1.27
C PHE A 215 18.81 3.49 1.37
N PRO A 216 19.11 4.45 0.47
CA PRO A 216 20.36 5.20 0.53
C PRO A 216 20.59 5.83 1.92
N GLY A 217 21.74 5.55 2.53
CA GLY A 217 22.07 6.03 3.88
C GLY A 217 21.58 5.15 5.03
N ALA A 218 20.80 4.09 4.77
CA ALA A 218 20.38 3.15 5.81
C ALA A 218 21.46 2.08 6.10
N GLU A 219 21.65 1.76 7.38
CA GLU A 219 22.44 0.59 7.78
C GLU A 219 21.70 -0.70 7.43
N ASP A 220 20.41 -0.77 7.73
CA ASP A 220 19.54 -1.88 7.35
C ASP A 220 18.20 -1.38 6.84
N THR A 221 17.67 -2.05 5.83
CA THR A 221 16.33 -1.81 5.30
C THR A 221 15.55 -3.11 5.34
N TYR A 222 14.38 -3.05 5.95
CA TYR A 222 13.42 -4.13 5.96
C TYR A 222 12.25 -3.77 5.03
N SER A 223 11.74 -4.77 4.31
CA SER A 223 10.61 -4.60 3.43
C SER A 223 9.56 -5.69 3.62
N LEU A 224 8.33 -5.32 3.29
CA LEU A 224 7.23 -6.26 3.07
C LEU A 224 7.04 -6.45 1.57
N GLU A 225 7.23 -7.66 1.09
CA GLU A 225 7.08 -8.00 -0.33
C GLU A 225 5.77 -8.74 -0.54
N ALA A 226 4.90 -8.22 -1.41
CA ALA A 226 3.62 -8.82 -1.79
C ALA A 226 3.68 -9.36 -3.22
N MET A 227 3.04 -10.51 -3.49
CA MET A 227 2.95 -11.09 -4.84
C MET A 227 1.64 -10.73 -5.52
N MET A 228 1.74 -10.06 -6.66
CA MET A 228 0.58 -9.65 -7.47
C MET A 228 0.05 -10.82 -8.31
N GLN A 229 -1.15 -10.68 -8.89
CA GLN A 229 -1.78 -11.75 -9.67
C GLN A 229 -0.99 -12.12 -10.93
N ASP A 230 -0.20 -11.19 -11.48
CA ASP A 230 0.76 -11.47 -12.54
C ASP A 230 2.11 -11.94 -12.01
N GLY A 231 2.21 -12.53 -10.82
CA GLY A 231 3.42 -13.15 -10.27
C GLY A 231 4.56 -12.20 -9.87
N LYS A 232 4.50 -10.92 -10.25
CA LYS A 232 5.52 -9.92 -9.90
C LYS A 232 5.47 -9.53 -8.43
N ALA A 233 6.63 -9.13 -7.91
CA ALA A 233 6.75 -8.57 -6.58
C ALA A 233 6.39 -7.08 -6.54
N LEU A 234 5.72 -6.68 -5.46
CA LEU A 234 5.45 -5.29 -5.12
C LEU A 234 5.89 -5.05 -3.67
N GLN A 235 6.77 -4.07 -3.47
CA GLN A 235 7.14 -3.62 -2.14
C GLN A 235 5.98 -2.84 -1.53
N ALA A 236 5.37 -3.40 -0.49
CA ALA A 236 4.16 -2.90 0.16
C ALA A 236 4.48 -1.77 1.15
N ALA A 237 5.50 -1.96 2.01
CA ALA A 237 5.98 -0.98 2.97
C ALA A 237 7.45 -1.22 3.29
N THR A 238 8.11 -0.24 3.91
CA THR A 238 9.50 -0.35 4.38
C THR A 238 9.69 0.22 5.76
N SER A 239 10.70 -0.32 6.45
CA SER A 239 11.20 0.18 7.72
C SER A 239 12.72 0.15 7.70
N HIS A 240 13.35 1.26 8.08
CA HIS A 240 14.77 1.53 7.89
C HIS A 240 15.41 1.82 9.24
N TYR A 241 16.46 1.07 9.56
CA TYR A 241 17.40 1.48 10.59
C TYR A 241 18.50 2.31 9.91
N LEU A 242 18.50 3.61 10.19
CA LEU A 242 19.38 4.58 9.54
C LEU A 242 20.76 4.67 10.20
N GLY A 243 20.93 4.03 11.35
CA GLY A 243 22.17 4.14 12.12
C GLY A 243 22.38 5.53 12.67
N THR A 244 23.64 5.94 12.72
CA THR A 244 24.03 7.31 13.08
C THR A 244 24.39 8.16 11.86
N HIS A 245 24.35 7.63 10.64
CA HIS A 245 24.74 8.36 9.41
C HIS A 245 23.90 9.62 9.22
N PHE A 246 22.58 9.48 9.37
CA PHE A 246 21.66 10.60 9.26
C PHE A 246 21.86 11.62 10.39
N ALA A 247 22.07 11.13 11.61
CA ALA A 247 22.37 11.97 12.76
C ALA A 247 23.68 12.74 12.61
N GLU A 248 24.69 12.16 11.97
CA GLU A 248 25.96 12.82 11.67
C GLU A 248 25.77 13.94 10.65
N ALA A 249 25.06 13.67 9.55
CA ALA A 249 24.80 14.65 8.50
C ALA A 249 23.96 15.85 8.99
N GLN A 250 23.05 15.64 9.95
CA GLN A 250 22.11 16.65 10.44
C GLN A 250 22.45 17.18 11.85
N ASP A 251 23.61 16.79 12.41
CA ASP A 251 24.06 17.13 13.77
C ASP A 251 23.04 16.80 14.89
N ILE A 252 22.40 15.64 14.81
CA ILE A 252 21.46 15.16 15.82
C ILE A 252 22.24 14.53 16.98
N ARG A 253 22.71 15.39 17.89
CA ARG A 253 23.50 15.00 19.06
C ARG A 253 22.78 15.28 20.38
N PHE A 254 22.94 14.37 21.33
CA PHE A 254 22.42 14.53 22.69
C PHE A 254 23.54 14.45 23.73
N GLN A 255 23.30 15.06 24.89
CA GLN A 255 24.12 14.82 26.08
C GLN A 255 23.77 13.46 26.69
N ASP A 256 24.74 12.55 26.77
CA ASP A 256 24.56 11.23 27.38
C ASP A 256 24.48 11.30 28.93
N LYS A 257 24.27 10.15 29.58
CA LYS A 257 24.14 10.07 31.05
C LYS A 257 25.44 10.42 31.78
N ASP A 258 26.58 10.25 31.13
CA ASP A 258 27.92 10.51 31.66
C ASP A 258 28.39 11.95 31.38
N GLY A 259 27.57 12.73 30.67
CA GLY A 259 27.82 14.13 30.33
C GLY A 259 28.55 14.34 29.01
N GLY A 260 28.86 13.26 28.27
CA GLY A 260 29.42 13.30 26.93
C GLY A 260 28.41 13.69 25.85
N ARG A 261 28.87 13.79 24.61
CA ARG A 261 28.04 14.10 23.42
C ARG A 261 28.02 12.88 22.50
N SER A 262 26.83 12.32 22.29
CA SER A 262 26.61 11.16 21.44
C SER A 262 25.70 11.49 20.27
N LEU A 263 25.86 10.78 19.15
CA LEU A 263 24.93 10.82 18.02
C LEU A 263 23.70 9.97 18.34
N ALA A 264 22.52 10.44 17.95
CA ALA A 264 21.31 9.63 18.04
C ALA A 264 21.32 8.49 16.99
N HIS A 265 20.74 7.36 17.34
CA HIS A 265 20.39 6.32 16.37
C HIS A 265 19.02 6.63 15.79
N THR A 266 18.88 6.75 14.47
CA THR A 266 17.61 7.14 13.84
C THR A 266 16.96 6.00 13.07
N THR A 267 15.64 6.06 12.93
CA THR A 267 14.85 5.17 12.08
C THR A 267 13.87 5.96 11.24
N SER A 268 13.52 5.42 10.08
CA SER A 268 12.39 5.91 9.30
C SER A 268 11.58 4.74 8.74
N TRP A 269 10.28 4.93 8.56
CA TRP A 269 9.39 3.89 8.05
C TRP A 269 8.21 4.51 7.32
N GLY A 270 7.75 3.87 6.24
CA GLY A 270 6.77 4.49 5.34
C GLY A 270 5.86 3.53 4.57
N MET A 271 4.65 4.02 4.32
CA MET A 271 3.60 3.37 3.51
C MET A 271 2.83 4.42 2.71
N THR A 272 2.31 4.04 1.56
CA THR A 272 1.66 4.97 0.63
C THR A 272 0.36 4.41 0.09
N THR A 273 -0.33 5.19 -0.74
CA THR A 273 -1.47 4.72 -1.55
C THR A 273 -1.16 3.52 -2.44
N ARG A 274 0.11 3.12 -2.58
CA ARG A 274 0.53 1.86 -3.21
C ARG A 274 -0.17 0.64 -2.62
N MET A 275 -0.55 0.67 -1.35
CA MET A 275 -1.33 -0.40 -0.72
C MET A 275 -2.72 -0.60 -1.35
N ILE A 276 -3.35 0.47 -1.85
CA ILE A 276 -4.61 0.36 -2.59
C ILE A 276 -4.35 -0.31 -3.94
N GLY A 277 -3.27 0.06 -4.63
CA GLY A 277 -2.81 -0.61 -5.84
C GLY A 277 -2.52 -2.10 -5.62
N ALA A 278 -1.86 -2.44 -4.52
CA ALA A 278 -1.57 -3.81 -4.10
C ALA A 278 -2.86 -4.60 -3.86
N MET A 279 -3.83 -4.02 -3.15
CA MET A 279 -5.14 -4.63 -2.89
C MET A 279 -5.90 -4.89 -4.19
N ILE A 280 -5.92 -3.93 -5.13
CA ILE A 280 -6.53 -4.11 -6.46
C ILE A 280 -5.86 -5.28 -7.20
N MET A 281 -4.52 -5.29 -7.27
CA MET A 281 -3.79 -6.34 -7.99
C MET A 281 -3.78 -7.68 -7.29
N THR A 282 -4.10 -7.74 -5.98
CA THR A 282 -4.22 -8.99 -5.22
C THR A 282 -5.61 -9.60 -5.34
N HIS A 283 -6.65 -8.75 -5.29
CA HIS A 283 -8.03 -9.19 -5.13
C HIS A 283 -8.96 -8.86 -6.29
N GLY A 284 -8.61 -7.98 -7.21
CA GLY A 284 -9.48 -7.70 -8.36
C GLY A 284 -9.70 -8.94 -9.24
N ASP A 285 -10.88 -9.04 -9.83
CA ASP A 285 -11.21 -10.04 -10.84
C ASP A 285 -11.74 -9.39 -12.13
N ASP A 286 -12.18 -10.19 -13.09
CA ASP A 286 -12.66 -9.70 -14.39
C ASP A 286 -14.08 -9.07 -14.29
N ASP A 287 -14.72 -9.12 -13.11
CA ASP A 287 -15.97 -8.43 -12.83
C ASP A 287 -15.76 -7.10 -12.05
N GLY A 288 -14.54 -6.80 -11.58
CA GLY A 288 -14.19 -5.56 -10.87
C GLY A 288 -13.37 -5.78 -9.61
N LEU A 289 -13.46 -4.83 -8.67
CA LEU A 289 -12.77 -4.94 -7.38
C LEU A 289 -13.46 -5.98 -6.47
N ARG A 290 -12.67 -6.75 -5.70
CA ARG A 290 -13.15 -7.48 -4.50
C ARG A 290 -12.55 -6.81 -3.27
N THR A 291 -13.28 -5.90 -2.64
CA THR A 291 -12.75 -5.11 -1.52
C THR A 291 -12.75 -5.95 -0.23
N PRO A 292 -11.63 -6.06 0.50
CA PRO A 292 -11.62 -6.64 1.83
C PRO A 292 -12.61 -5.90 2.76
N PRO A 293 -13.52 -6.61 3.46
CA PRO A 293 -14.52 -6.00 4.32
C PRO A 293 -14.01 -5.02 5.37
N ALA A 294 -12.80 -5.22 5.90
CA ALA A 294 -12.21 -4.30 6.88
C ALA A 294 -12.05 -2.88 6.32
N VAL A 295 -11.63 -2.75 5.05
CA VAL A 295 -11.41 -1.45 4.37
C VAL A 295 -12.52 -1.02 3.42
N ALA A 296 -13.58 -1.81 3.25
CA ALA A 296 -14.70 -1.41 2.39
C ALA A 296 -15.42 -0.16 2.95
N PRO A 297 -15.57 0.94 2.18
CA PRO A 297 -16.30 2.14 2.62
C PRO A 297 -17.74 1.83 2.99
N LYS A 298 -18.36 0.91 2.25
CA LYS A 298 -19.68 0.32 2.52
C LYS A 298 -19.52 -1.19 2.43
N GLN A 299 -19.82 -1.90 3.51
CA GLN A 299 -19.65 -3.35 3.63
C GLN A 299 -20.86 -4.10 3.07
N ILE A 300 -22.06 -3.58 3.38
CA ILE A 300 -23.33 -4.13 2.91
C ILE A 300 -24.08 -3.01 2.18
N VAL A 301 -24.35 -3.20 0.89
CA VAL A 301 -25.16 -2.26 0.11
C VAL A 301 -26.52 -2.87 -0.18
N ILE A 302 -27.58 -2.11 0.08
CA ILE A 302 -28.97 -2.53 -0.07
C ILE A 302 -29.56 -1.81 -1.28
N VAL A 303 -29.91 -2.58 -2.30
CA VAL A 303 -30.50 -2.11 -3.55
C VAL A 303 -32.00 -2.45 -3.54
N PRO A 304 -32.89 -1.48 -3.26
CA PRO A 304 -34.32 -1.69 -3.39
C PRO A 304 -34.70 -1.80 -4.88
N MET A 305 -35.47 -2.84 -5.23
CA MET A 305 -36.00 -3.05 -6.58
C MET A 305 -37.33 -2.30 -6.75
N LEU A 306 -37.23 -0.97 -6.74
CA LEU A 306 -38.38 -0.05 -6.88
C LEU A 306 -39.05 -0.20 -8.25
N ARG A 307 -40.38 -0.02 -8.29
CA ARG A 307 -41.21 -0.20 -9.49
C ARG A 307 -41.92 1.08 -9.95
N GLY A 308 -41.68 2.21 -9.28
CA GLY A 308 -42.40 3.47 -9.49
C GLY A 308 -43.85 3.41 -9.01
N LYS A 309 -44.14 2.65 -7.96
CA LYS A 309 -45.51 2.39 -7.45
C LYS A 309 -45.65 2.82 -5.98
N PRO A 310 -46.88 3.07 -5.48
CA PRO A 310 -47.09 3.40 -4.06
C PRO A 310 -46.47 2.40 -3.07
N GLU A 311 -46.48 1.11 -3.41
CA GLU A 311 -45.88 0.01 -2.64
C GLU A 311 -44.35 0.16 -2.43
N ASP A 312 -43.68 1.00 -3.22
CA ASP A 312 -42.25 1.32 -3.06
C ASP A 312 -41.97 2.01 -1.72
N GLY A 313 -42.96 2.67 -1.11
CA GLY A 313 -42.83 3.25 0.22
C GLY A 313 -42.56 2.21 1.30
N GLU A 314 -43.29 1.08 1.28
CA GLU A 314 -43.09 -0.03 2.22
C GLU A 314 -41.74 -0.71 2.01
N LEU A 315 -41.34 -0.93 0.76
CA LEU A 315 -40.03 -1.48 0.42
C LEU A 315 -38.89 -0.57 0.90
N THR A 316 -39.02 0.73 0.70
CA THR A 316 -38.02 1.71 1.16
C THR A 316 -37.90 1.70 2.68
N ALA A 317 -39.03 1.65 3.39
CA ALA A 317 -39.06 1.56 4.86
C ALA A 317 -38.41 0.26 5.35
N PHE A 318 -38.68 -0.89 4.70
CA PHE A 318 -38.03 -2.16 5.03
C PHE A 318 -36.50 -2.09 4.87
N CYS A 319 -36.02 -1.55 3.75
CA CYS A 319 -34.58 -1.40 3.50
C CYS A 319 -33.91 -0.44 4.48
N ALA A 320 -34.56 0.67 4.84
CA ALA A 320 -34.06 1.61 5.85
C ALA A 320 -33.97 0.95 7.23
N ALA A 321 -35.02 0.23 7.66
CA ALA A 321 -35.02 -0.48 8.93
C ALA A 321 -33.95 -1.60 8.98
N LEU A 322 -33.71 -2.28 7.85
CA LEU A 322 -32.62 -3.25 7.74
C LEU A 322 -31.25 -2.57 7.90
N MET A 323 -31.02 -1.45 7.22
CA MET A 323 -29.77 -0.68 7.35
C MET A 323 -29.54 -0.25 8.81
N ASP A 324 -30.55 0.31 9.46
CA ASP A 324 -30.44 0.78 10.85
C ASP A 324 -30.12 -0.34 11.84
N GLU A 325 -30.67 -1.54 11.64
CA GLU A 325 -30.36 -2.71 12.47
C GLU A 325 -28.95 -3.24 12.20
N LEU A 326 -28.50 -3.27 10.95
CA LEU A 326 -27.14 -3.66 10.59
C LEU A 326 -26.11 -2.68 11.16
N CYS A 327 -26.35 -1.37 11.09
CA CYS A 327 -25.46 -0.34 11.61
C CYS A 327 -25.31 -0.34 13.14
N LYS A 328 -26.18 -1.05 13.87
CA LYS A 328 -26.03 -1.27 15.32
C LYS A 328 -25.07 -2.41 15.65
N LEU A 329 -24.74 -3.25 14.67
CA LEU A 329 -23.76 -4.32 14.84
C LEU A 329 -22.34 -3.75 14.77
N SER A 330 -21.37 -4.50 15.29
CA SER A 330 -19.95 -4.20 15.19
C SER A 330 -19.22 -5.34 14.50
N VAL A 331 -18.21 -5.00 13.71
CA VAL A 331 -17.34 -5.93 12.99
C VAL A 331 -15.99 -5.24 12.76
N PHE A 332 -14.88 -5.96 12.89
CA PHE A 332 -13.52 -5.38 12.82
C PHE A 332 -13.33 -4.18 13.77
N GLY A 333 -13.85 -4.28 15.00
CA GLY A 333 -13.69 -3.23 16.02
C GLY A 333 -14.46 -1.92 15.78
N ALA A 334 -15.30 -1.84 14.73
CA ALA A 334 -16.07 -0.64 14.39
C ALA A 334 -17.53 -0.97 14.05
N PRO A 335 -18.45 0.02 14.06
CA PRO A 335 -19.81 -0.18 13.57
C PRO A 335 -19.83 -0.69 12.12
N LEU A 336 -20.72 -1.65 11.85
CA LEU A 336 -20.94 -2.19 10.52
C LEU A 336 -21.49 -1.11 9.59
N ARG A 337 -20.97 -1.06 8.37
CA ARG A 337 -21.25 0.01 7.40
C ARG A 337 -22.24 -0.44 6.34
N ALA A 338 -23.52 -0.32 6.63
CA ALA A 338 -24.59 -0.56 5.67
C ALA A 338 -24.99 0.72 4.93
N PHE A 339 -25.49 0.59 3.70
CA PHE A 339 -25.94 1.72 2.88
C PHE A 339 -27.10 1.32 1.96
N VAL A 340 -28.15 2.14 1.89
CA VAL A 340 -29.25 1.95 0.94
C VAL A 340 -29.03 2.80 -0.31
N ASP A 341 -29.00 2.18 -1.49
CA ASP A 341 -28.85 2.88 -2.77
C ASP A 341 -30.20 3.32 -3.37
N MET A 342 -30.58 4.55 -3.06
CA MET A 342 -31.81 5.20 -3.53
C MET A 342 -31.68 5.93 -4.87
N LYS A 343 -30.56 5.78 -5.62
CA LYS A 343 -30.43 6.43 -6.93
C LYS A 343 -31.59 6.05 -7.87
N ASP A 344 -32.01 6.95 -8.74
CA ASP A 344 -33.00 6.60 -9.77
C ASP A 344 -32.30 5.91 -10.95
N ALA A 345 -32.17 4.59 -10.86
CA ALA A 345 -31.52 3.75 -11.85
C ALA A 345 -32.08 2.33 -11.79
N ARG A 346 -31.98 1.58 -12.89
CA ARG A 346 -32.45 0.19 -12.93
C ARG A 346 -31.70 -0.64 -11.87
N PRO A 347 -32.38 -1.51 -11.10
CA PRO A 347 -31.71 -2.31 -10.06
C PRO A 347 -30.55 -3.14 -10.58
N ALA A 348 -30.68 -3.67 -11.80
CA ALA A 348 -29.61 -4.41 -12.46
C ALA A 348 -28.35 -3.56 -12.70
N ASP A 349 -28.49 -2.29 -13.09
CA ASP A 349 -27.37 -1.37 -13.31
C ASP A 349 -26.70 -1.05 -11.97
N LYS A 350 -27.50 -0.75 -10.94
CA LYS A 350 -26.99 -0.53 -9.58
C LYS A 350 -26.20 -1.73 -9.06
N ARG A 351 -26.72 -2.96 -9.23
CA ARG A 351 -26.00 -4.18 -8.85
C ARG A 351 -24.64 -4.24 -9.53
N TRP A 352 -24.58 -4.05 -10.84
CA TRP A 352 -23.32 -4.14 -11.58
C TRP A 352 -22.35 -3.00 -11.24
N ASP A 353 -22.85 -1.82 -10.88
CA ASP A 353 -22.02 -0.74 -10.33
C ASP A 353 -21.39 -1.14 -8.99
N TRP A 354 -22.18 -1.74 -8.08
CA TRP A 354 -21.67 -2.21 -6.79
C TRP A 354 -20.76 -3.45 -6.92
N VAL A 355 -20.99 -4.31 -7.91
CA VAL A 355 -20.08 -5.39 -8.27
C VAL A 355 -18.75 -4.83 -8.74
N ARG A 356 -18.75 -3.85 -9.66
CA ARG A 356 -17.53 -3.23 -10.17
C ARG A 356 -16.74 -2.50 -9.08
N ARG A 357 -17.43 -1.70 -8.25
CA ARG A 357 -16.87 -1.02 -7.07
C ARG A 357 -16.35 -2.00 -6.02
N GLY A 358 -16.95 -3.19 -5.93
CA GLY A 358 -16.52 -4.24 -5.03
C GLY A 358 -17.08 -4.13 -3.62
N ALA A 359 -18.35 -3.74 -3.46
CA ALA A 359 -19.03 -3.82 -2.17
C ALA A 359 -19.10 -5.30 -1.72
N PRO A 360 -18.62 -5.66 -0.52
CA PRO A 360 -18.51 -7.07 -0.10
C PRO A 360 -19.81 -7.87 -0.18
N ILE A 361 -20.91 -7.28 0.31
CA ILE A 361 -22.25 -7.88 0.26
C ILE A 361 -23.20 -6.91 -0.43
N ILE A 362 -23.95 -7.42 -1.41
CA ILE A 362 -24.93 -6.66 -2.19
C ILE A 362 -26.29 -7.31 -1.97
N CYS A 363 -27.18 -6.64 -1.25
CA CYS A 363 -28.56 -7.06 -1.06
C CYS A 363 -29.43 -6.51 -2.20
N GLU A 364 -30.18 -7.37 -2.89
CA GLU A 364 -31.19 -6.95 -3.87
C GLU A 364 -32.56 -7.33 -3.31
N ILE A 365 -33.35 -6.33 -2.92
CA ILE A 365 -34.61 -6.57 -2.18
C ILE A 365 -35.77 -6.04 -3.00
N GLY A 366 -36.67 -6.95 -3.40
CA GLY A 366 -37.91 -6.59 -4.07
C GLY A 366 -39.13 -6.67 -3.14
N PRO A 367 -40.32 -6.24 -3.62
CA PRO A 367 -41.54 -6.25 -2.81
C PRO A 367 -41.91 -7.63 -2.24
N ARG A 368 -41.63 -8.72 -2.98
CA ARG A 368 -41.88 -10.09 -2.52
C ARG A 368 -41.01 -10.46 -1.32
N ASP A 369 -39.74 -10.10 -1.36
CA ASP A 369 -38.78 -10.43 -0.30
C ASP A 369 -39.12 -9.59 0.95
N ALA A 370 -39.39 -8.29 0.79
CA ALA A 370 -39.85 -7.42 1.88
C ALA A 370 -41.17 -7.92 2.51
N GLY A 371 -42.17 -8.24 1.70
CA GLY A 371 -43.48 -8.72 2.17
C GLY A 371 -43.44 -10.09 2.85
N SER A 372 -42.43 -10.92 2.53
CA SER A 372 -42.19 -12.20 3.21
C SER A 372 -41.13 -12.11 4.32
N GLY A 373 -40.56 -10.94 4.59
CA GLY A 373 -39.55 -10.75 5.64
C GLY A 373 -38.19 -11.40 5.34
N HIS A 374 -37.82 -11.50 4.07
CA HIS A 374 -36.56 -12.10 3.61
C HIS A 374 -35.58 -11.06 3.04
N VAL A 375 -34.31 -11.42 3.04
CA VAL A 375 -33.23 -10.65 2.40
C VAL A 375 -32.55 -11.54 1.38
N THR A 376 -32.56 -11.10 0.11
CA THR A 376 -31.77 -11.72 -0.96
C THR A 376 -30.46 -10.95 -1.12
N PHE A 377 -29.33 -11.65 -1.12
CA PHE A 377 -28.01 -11.04 -1.21
C PHE A 377 -27.01 -11.86 -2.04
N ILE A 378 -25.95 -11.19 -2.47
CA ILE A 378 -24.83 -11.73 -3.25
C ILE A 378 -23.54 -11.43 -2.48
N LYS A 379 -22.60 -12.38 -2.50
CA LYS A 379 -21.24 -12.19 -1.97
C LYS A 379 -20.32 -11.80 -3.11
N ARG A 380 -19.67 -10.64 -3.03
CA ARG A 380 -18.84 -10.13 -4.13
C ARG A 380 -17.63 -11.00 -4.42
N HIS A 381 -16.96 -11.52 -3.38
CA HIS A 381 -15.76 -12.32 -3.57
C HIS A 381 -16.04 -13.68 -4.24
N ALA A 382 -17.29 -14.18 -4.13
CA ALA A 382 -17.77 -15.44 -4.69
C ALA A 382 -19.03 -15.22 -5.55
N LEU A 383 -18.93 -14.28 -6.49
CA LEU A 383 -20.05 -13.76 -7.29
C LEU A 383 -20.78 -14.82 -8.10
N ARG A 384 -20.08 -15.87 -8.57
CA ARG A 384 -20.58 -16.78 -9.61
C ARG A 384 -20.66 -18.24 -9.16
N ALA A 385 -21.64 -18.95 -9.71
CA ALA A 385 -21.73 -20.41 -9.74
C ALA A 385 -21.86 -20.85 -11.21
N GLY A 386 -20.73 -21.22 -11.83
CA GLY A 386 -20.64 -21.31 -13.28
C GLY A 386 -20.84 -19.94 -13.92
N GLU A 387 -21.74 -19.83 -14.89
CA GLU A 387 -22.00 -18.55 -15.58
C GLU A 387 -23.00 -17.64 -14.84
N LYS A 388 -23.72 -18.17 -13.85
CA LYS A 388 -24.81 -17.46 -13.16
C LYS A 388 -24.30 -16.73 -11.91
N VAL A 389 -24.92 -15.59 -11.62
CA VAL A 389 -24.75 -14.90 -10.33
C VAL A 389 -25.31 -15.78 -9.22
N LYS A 390 -24.51 -16.00 -8.18
CA LYS A 390 -24.89 -16.79 -7.00
C LYS A 390 -25.54 -15.88 -5.97
N SER A 391 -26.84 -16.04 -5.78
CA SER A 391 -27.59 -15.34 -4.73
C SER A 391 -27.98 -16.28 -3.58
N HIS A 392 -28.23 -15.68 -2.43
CA HIS A 392 -28.65 -16.32 -1.20
C HIS A 392 -29.89 -15.60 -0.69
N THR A 393 -30.88 -16.33 -0.17
CA THR A 393 -32.08 -15.75 0.44
C THR A 393 -32.27 -16.36 1.82
N VAL A 394 -32.38 -15.52 2.84
CA VAL A 394 -32.59 -15.93 4.25
C VAL A 394 -33.62 -15.00 4.90
N ALA A 395 -34.14 -15.38 6.06
CA ALA A 395 -35.00 -14.50 6.83
C ALA A 395 -34.23 -13.22 7.26
N ARG A 396 -34.90 -12.08 7.37
CA ARG A 396 -34.28 -10.81 7.78
C ARG A 396 -33.53 -10.92 9.11
N SER A 397 -34.15 -11.56 10.10
CA SER A 397 -33.56 -11.78 11.42
C SER A 397 -32.29 -12.63 11.36
N GLU A 398 -32.29 -13.67 10.52
CA GLU A 398 -31.14 -14.52 10.28
C GLU A 398 -30.01 -13.75 9.57
N PHE A 399 -30.35 -12.95 8.54
CA PHE A 399 -29.35 -12.12 7.84
C PHE A 399 -28.61 -11.19 8.80
N ILE A 400 -29.35 -10.52 9.69
CA ILE A 400 -28.77 -9.61 10.69
C ILE A 400 -27.84 -10.37 11.64
N GLN A 401 -28.24 -11.55 12.11
CA GLN A 401 -27.40 -12.39 12.98
C GLN A 401 -26.11 -12.85 12.27
N LEU A 402 -26.18 -13.13 10.96
CA LEU A 402 -25.05 -13.59 10.17
C LEU A 402 -24.17 -12.46 9.60
N ALA A 403 -24.63 -11.21 9.62
CA ALA A 403 -24.01 -10.13 8.86
C ALA A 403 -22.51 -9.92 9.20
N ALA A 404 -22.16 -9.90 10.48
CA ALA A 404 -20.78 -9.73 10.93
C ALA A 404 -19.91 -10.94 10.52
N SER A 405 -20.37 -12.17 10.78
CA SER A 405 -19.60 -13.38 10.47
C SER A 405 -19.43 -13.59 8.96
N LEU A 406 -20.39 -13.15 8.14
CA LEU A 406 -20.27 -13.16 6.68
C LEU A 406 -19.14 -12.25 6.18
N LEU A 407 -18.97 -11.09 6.80
CA LEU A 407 -17.89 -10.15 6.47
C LEU A 407 -16.53 -10.69 6.95
N GLU A 408 -16.45 -11.24 8.16
CA GLU A 408 -15.23 -11.86 8.69
C GLU A 408 -14.79 -13.07 7.86
N ALA A 409 -15.74 -13.94 7.49
CA ALA A 409 -15.50 -15.07 6.61
C ALA A 409 -14.96 -14.61 5.24
N THR A 410 -15.57 -13.56 4.67
CA THR A 410 -15.10 -12.98 3.40
C THR A 410 -13.66 -12.44 3.51
N GLN A 411 -13.30 -11.77 4.60
CA GLN A 411 -11.94 -11.29 4.84
C GLN A 411 -10.94 -12.47 4.87
N GLY A 412 -11.26 -13.52 5.63
CA GLY A 412 -10.41 -14.71 5.75
C GLY A 412 -10.34 -15.56 4.48
N GLU A 413 -11.39 -15.58 3.66
CA GLU A 413 -11.40 -16.24 2.35
C GLU A 413 -10.47 -15.52 1.35
N LEU A 414 -10.56 -14.19 1.27
CA LEU A 414 -9.66 -13.38 0.42
C LEU A 414 -8.20 -13.57 0.81
N PHE A 415 -7.88 -13.54 2.11
CA PHE A 415 -6.52 -13.76 2.58
C PHE A 415 -6.01 -15.17 2.24
N ARG A 416 -6.79 -16.21 2.52
CA ARG A 416 -6.40 -17.60 2.23
C ARG A 416 -6.18 -17.82 0.73
N GLU A 417 -7.07 -17.32 -0.12
CA GLU A 417 -6.92 -17.40 -1.58
C GLU A 417 -5.60 -16.77 -2.04
N ALA A 418 -5.31 -15.54 -1.58
CA ALA A 418 -4.08 -14.84 -1.92
C ALA A 418 -2.84 -15.55 -1.35
N LYS A 419 -2.91 -16.10 -0.13
CA LYS A 419 -1.80 -16.80 0.53
C LYS A 419 -1.44 -18.10 -0.19
N VAL A 420 -2.45 -18.88 -0.59
CA VAL A 420 -2.24 -20.08 -1.41
C VAL A 420 -1.58 -19.72 -2.73
N ARG A 421 -2.00 -18.62 -3.39
CA ARG A 421 -1.33 -18.11 -4.60
C ARG A 421 0.13 -17.73 -4.35
N LEU A 422 0.43 -16.97 -3.29
CA LEU A 422 1.81 -16.62 -2.92
C LEU A 422 2.66 -17.88 -2.71
N ASP A 423 2.23 -18.80 -1.84
CA ASP A 423 3.01 -19.97 -1.44
C ASP A 423 3.25 -20.93 -2.62
N SER A 424 2.25 -21.12 -3.49
CA SER A 424 2.35 -21.99 -4.67
C SER A 424 3.23 -21.42 -5.80
N ASN A 425 3.53 -20.12 -5.76
CA ASN A 425 4.30 -19.42 -6.78
C ASN A 425 5.68 -18.97 -6.28
N ILE A 426 6.12 -19.43 -5.11
CA ILE A 426 7.53 -19.39 -4.72
C ILE A 426 8.14 -20.75 -5.05
N ARG A 427 9.19 -20.76 -5.86
CA ARG A 427 9.89 -21.97 -6.28
C ARG A 427 11.24 -22.08 -5.57
N ASP A 428 11.55 -23.30 -5.16
CA ASP A 428 12.85 -23.70 -4.59
C ASP A 428 13.62 -24.58 -5.60
N GLY A 429 14.80 -25.06 -5.19
CA GLY A 429 15.55 -26.08 -5.94
C GLY A 429 16.47 -25.56 -7.04
N PHE A 430 16.74 -24.26 -7.08
CA PHE A 430 17.72 -23.65 -7.98
C PHE A 430 19.14 -23.97 -7.49
N THR A 431 19.92 -24.69 -8.29
CA THR A 431 21.29 -25.13 -7.91
C THR A 431 22.39 -24.34 -8.61
N SER A 432 22.04 -23.61 -9.67
CA SER A 432 22.94 -22.77 -10.44
C SER A 432 22.22 -21.53 -10.97
N PHE A 433 22.97 -20.48 -11.33
CA PHE A 433 22.36 -19.32 -11.99
C PHE A 433 21.74 -19.68 -13.36
N ALA A 434 22.25 -20.71 -14.04
CA ALA A 434 21.65 -21.21 -15.28
C ALA A 434 20.23 -21.74 -15.08
N ASP A 435 19.89 -22.22 -13.87
CA ASP A 435 18.52 -22.61 -13.54
C ASP A 435 17.59 -21.38 -13.46
N LEU A 436 18.06 -20.25 -12.94
CA LEU A 436 17.31 -18.98 -12.97
C LEU A 436 17.13 -18.46 -14.39
N GLU A 437 18.20 -18.50 -15.21
CA GLU A 437 18.13 -18.10 -16.62
C GLU A 437 17.10 -18.92 -17.39
N ARG A 438 17.07 -20.25 -17.17
CA ARG A 438 16.07 -21.13 -17.78
C ARG A 438 14.66 -20.81 -17.30
N TYR A 439 14.51 -20.58 -15.98
CA TYR A 439 13.20 -20.33 -15.39
C TYR A 439 12.57 -19.02 -15.85
N PHE A 440 13.34 -17.93 -15.85
CA PHE A 440 12.84 -16.59 -16.20
C PHE A 440 13.05 -16.18 -17.66
N GLY A 441 13.94 -16.87 -18.38
CA GLY A 441 14.23 -16.62 -19.80
C GLY A 441 13.19 -17.22 -20.76
N GLU A 442 12.38 -18.19 -20.29
CA GLU A 442 11.26 -18.77 -21.04
C GLU A 442 9.96 -17.97 -20.91
N ASP A 443 9.94 -16.87 -20.14
CA ASP A 443 8.78 -16.00 -20.00
C ASP A 443 8.43 -15.38 -21.38
N LYS A 444 7.46 -15.95 -22.08
CA LYS A 444 6.83 -15.33 -23.26
C LYS A 444 5.72 -14.41 -22.78
N ASP A 445 5.67 -13.21 -23.36
CA ASP A 445 4.54 -12.25 -23.35
C ASP A 445 3.55 -12.37 -22.17
N GLY A 446 3.98 -11.95 -20.98
CA GLY A 446 3.07 -11.63 -19.88
C GLY A 446 2.88 -12.68 -18.77
N GLU A 447 3.32 -13.93 -18.96
CA GLU A 447 3.28 -14.95 -17.89
C GLU A 447 4.53 -14.88 -17.01
N CYS A 448 4.44 -14.18 -15.89
CA CYS A 448 5.48 -14.17 -14.86
C CYS A 448 5.30 -15.38 -13.93
N ARG A 449 6.31 -16.26 -13.87
CA ARG A 449 6.27 -17.52 -13.12
C ARG A 449 6.40 -17.37 -11.59
N GLY A 450 6.11 -16.21 -11.01
CA GLY A 450 6.28 -15.98 -9.58
C GLY A 450 7.74 -15.75 -9.16
N TRP A 451 8.13 -16.24 -8.00
CA TRP A 451 9.40 -15.91 -7.33
C TRP A 451 10.30 -17.14 -7.21
N ALA A 452 11.61 -16.90 -7.18
CA ALA A 452 12.62 -17.92 -6.88
C ALA A 452 13.19 -17.70 -5.48
N ARG A 453 13.25 -18.77 -4.67
CA ARG A 453 13.99 -18.81 -3.43
C ARG A 453 15.32 -19.51 -3.67
N VAL A 454 16.42 -18.85 -3.31
CA VAL A 454 17.78 -19.35 -3.58
C VAL A 454 18.68 -19.13 -2.37
N HIS A 455 19.68 -20.00 -2.21
CA HIS A 455 20.71 -19.82 -1.20
C HIS A 455 21.66 -18.68 -1.56
N TRP A 456 22.07 -17.92 -0.57
CA TRP A 456 22.82 -16.68 -0.72
C TRP A 456 23.99 -16.61 0.25
N ALA A 457 25.18 -16.33 -0.26
CA ALA A 457 26.40 -16.19 0.53
C ALA A 457 26.62 -14.76 1.07
N LYS A 458 25.70 -13.83 0.76
CA LYS A 458 25.79 -12.42 1.16
C LYS A 458 27.13 -11.73 0.78
N PRO A 459 27.60 -11.85 -0.48
CA PRO A 459 28.76 -11.11 -0.94
C PRO A 459 28.56 -9.60 -0.83
N THR A 460 29.65 -8.86 -0.73
CA THR A 460 29.70 -7.39 -0.76
C THR A 460 30.58 -6.91 -1.92
N GLY A 461 30.60 -5.60 -2.18
CA GLY A 461 31.47 -4.97 -3.17
C GLY A 461 31.30 -5.53 -4.59
N ALA A 462 32.40 -5.81 -5.28
CA ALA A 462 32.40 -6.22 -6.69
C ALA A 462 31.61 -7.52 -6.95
N ALA A 463 31.62 -8.47 -6.00
CA ALA A 463 30.88 -9.71 -6.15
C ALA A 463 29.35 -9.49 -6.06
N LEU A 464 28.91 -8.56 -5.19
CA LEU A 464 27.51 -8.15 -5.12
C LEU A 464 27.08 -7.39 -6.38
N ALA A 465 27.91 -6.46 -6.85
CA ALA A 465 27.65 -5.70 -8.07
C ALA A 465 27.48 -6.66 -9.27
N HIS A 466 28.36 -7.66 -9.40
CA HIS A 466 28.27 -8.67 -10.45
C HIS A 466 26.97 -9.50 -10.35
N ALA A 467 26.55 -9.91 -9.15
CA ALA A 467 25.28 -10.59 -8.97
C ALA A 467 24.09 -9.72 -9.42
N GLY A 468 24.11 -8.43 -9.07
CA GLY A 468 23.11 -7.44 -9.49
C GLY A 468 23.05 -7.26 -11.02
N GLU A 469 24.20 -7.16 -11.70
CA GLU A 469 24.26 -7.05 -13.16
C GLU A 469 23.64 -8.27 -13.86
N ARG A 470 23.95 -9.47 -13.38
CA ARG A 470 23.39 -10.72 -13.92
C ARG A 470 21.87 -10.78 -13.75
N LEU A 471 21.36 -10.38 -12.59
CA LEU A 471 19.91 -10.31 -12.36
C LEU A 471 19.23 -9.24 -13.24
N LYS A 472 19.86 -8.08 -13.39
CA LYS A 472 19.36 -6.98 -14.23
C LYS A 472 19.20 -7.39 -15.69
N ALA A 473 20.10 -8.23 -16.21
CA ALA A 473 19.98 -8.79 -17.57
C ALA A 473 18.70 -9.61 -17.78
N LEU A 474 18.13 -10.17 -16.70
CA LEU A 474 16.86 -10.91 -16.69
C LEU A 474 15.67 -10.07 -16.18
N GLN A 475 15.88 -8.77 -15.92
CA GLN A 475 14.91 -7.88 -15.27
C GLN A 475 14.45 -8.40 -13.89
N LEU A 476 15.37 -9.03 -13.17
CA LEU A 476 15.16 -9.54 -11.81
C LEU A 476 15.83 -8.62 -10.80
N THR A 477 15.28 -8.63 -9.58
CA THR A 477 15.87 -7.98 -8.41
C THR A 477 15.78 -8.92 -7.22
N ILE A 478 16.70 -8.76 -6.27
CA ILE A 478 16.60 -9.43 -4.97
C ILE A 478 15.51 -8.68 -4.19
N ARG A 479 14.46 -9.40 -3.77
CA ARG A 479 13.31 -8.80 -3.09
C ARG A 479 13.59 -8.59 -1.62
N ASN A 480 13.95 -9.65 -0.91
CA ASN A 480 14.51 -9.60 0.44
C ASN A 480 15.09 -10.97 0.81
N ALA A 481 15.86 -11.03 1.90
CA ALA A 481 16.07 -12.23 2.69
C ALA A 481 14.94 -12.33 3.72
N PRO A 482 14.02 -13.31 3.62
CA PRO A 482 12.92 -13.47 4.58
C PRO A 482 13.40 -13.53 6.03
N LEU A 483 12.62 -13.04 6.99
CA LEU A 483 13.00 -13.15 8.41
C LEU A 483 12.95 -14.60 8.92
N GLN A 484 12.03 -15.41 8.38
CA GLN A 484 11.95 -16.84 8.66
C GLN A 484 12.86 -17.59 7.69
N GLN A 485 13.94 -18.17 8.22
CA GLN A 485 14.99 -18.85 7.46
C GLN A 485 15.13 -20.32 7.92
N PRO A 486 15.58 -21.23 7.05
CA PRO A 486 15.95 -22.59 7.47
C PRO A 486 17.23 -22.59 8.33
N ASN A 487 17.51 -23.72 8.99
CA ASN A 487 18.70 -23.89 9.83
C ASN A 487 19.96 -24.31 9.06
N SER A 488 19.83 -24.56 7.75
CA SER A 488 20.93 -25.01 6.88
C SER A 488 20.75 -24.46 5.49
N PHE A 489 21.85 -24.07 4.85
CA PHE A 489 21.86 -23.45 3.54
C PHE A 489 22.74 -24.25 2.57
N GLY A 490 22.32 -24.30 1.30
CA GLY A 490 23.12 -24.86 0.22
C GLY A 490 24.15 -23.87 -0.32
N THR A 491 24.67 -24.16 -1.52
CA THR A 491 25.66 -23.31 -2.20
C THR A 491 25.00 -22.09 -2.81
N CYS A 492 25.63 -20.93 -2.67
CA CYS A 492 25.22 -19.69 -3.32
C CYS A 492 25.35 -19.80 -4.84
N ILE A 493 24.24 -19.63 -5.56
CA ILE A 493 24.19 -19.78 -7.02
C ILE A 493 24.97 -18.70 -7.80
N PHE A 494 25.37 -17.63 -7.12
CA PHE A 494 26.10 -16.50 -7.72
C PHE A 494 27.62 -16.63 -7.55
N THR A 495 28.07 -17.09 -6.38
CA THR A 495 29.49 -17.08 -6.00
C THR A 495 30.09 -18.48 -5.88
N GLY A 496 29.28 -19.53 -5.75
CA GLY A 496 29.75 -20.89 -5.46
C GLY A 496 30.20 -21.10 -4.00
N ALA A 497 30.15 -20.06 -3.16
CA ALA A 497 30.48 -20.16 -1.74
C ALA A 497 29.31 -20.77 -0.92
N PRO A 498 29.56 -21.29 0.29
CA PRO A 498 28.48 -21.71 1.19
C PRO A 498 27.49 -20.57 1.45
N GLY A 499 26.19 -20.87 1.37
CA GLY A 499 25.13 -19.93 1.72
C GLY A 499 25.05 -19.69 3.22
N VAL A 500 24.55 -18.51 3.59
CA VAL A 500 24.33 -18.08 4.98
C VAL A 500 22.89 -17.65 5.24
N GLU A 501 22.13 -17.39 4.18
CA GLU A 501 20.70 -17.07 4.20
C GLU A 501 20.07 -17.50 2.86
N GLU A 502 18.73 -17.52 2.80
CA GLU A 502 17.97 -17.60 1.56
C GLU A 502 17.41 -16.22 1.20
N ILE A 503 17.41 -15.92 -0.10
CA ILE A 503 16.81 -14.71 -0.65
C ILE A 503 15.69 -15.05 -1.63
N LEU A 504 14.75 -14.12 -1.77
CA LEU A 504 13.73 -14.16 -2.80
C LEU A 504 14.15 -13.29 -3.99
N ILE A 505 14.00 -13.82 -5.20
CA ILE A 505 14.31 -13.15 -6.46
C ILE A 505 13.04 -13.13 -7.31
N ALA A 506 12.72 -11.96 -7.87
CA ALA A 506 11.56 -11.81 -8.71
C ALA A 506 11.70 -10.65 -9.70
N ARG A 507 10.86 -10.68 -10.74
CA ARG A 507 10.47 -9.47 -11.49
C ARG A 507 9.62 -8.60 -10.56
N ALA A 508 9.80 -7.28 -10.63
CA ALA A 508 9.14 -6.34 -9.74
C ALA A 508 8.51 -5.16 -10.47
N TYR A 509 7.59 -4.48 -9.78
CA TYR A 509 6.87 -3.29 -10.25
C TYR A 509 7.63 -1.97 -10.09
#